data_AF-A0A438J9K2-F1
#
_entry.id   AF-A0A438J9K2-F1
#
_cell.length_a   1.000
_cell.length_b   1.000
_cell.length_c   1.000
_cell.angle_alpha   90.00
_cell.angle_beta   90.00
_cell.angle_gamma   90.00
#
_symmetry.space_group_name_H-M   'P 1'
#
loop_
_entity.id
_entity.type
_entity.pdbx_description
1 polymer ?
#
loop_
_entity_poly.entity_id
_entity_poly.type
_entity_poly.pdbx_seq_one_letter_code
_entity_poly.pdbx_strand_id
1 'polypeptide(L)'
;MKSQPNAKAGMYTLNEDFDMKAEIVAMERRLEELEMWKIQKVHTIFEKPVQAIPCSICLSYEHLVEECPTIPAQASNLEQAIVNLTKVVGDFVAAQKSINDQFRQENAQIRQEIANRDRKMDEMQNDLSEKIENL
;
A
#
# COMPACT_ATOMS: atom_id res chain seq x y z
N MET A 1 -79.29 -33.62 68.95
CA MET A 1 -78.78 -34.50 67.86
C MET A 1 -78.77 -33.66 66.59
N LYS A 2 -77.72 -33.75 65.74
CA LYS A 2 -77.49 -32.93 64.52
C LYS A 2 -77.15 -31.45 64.83
N SER A 3 -76.29 -30.72 64.09
CA SER A 3 -75.26 -31.14 63.10
C SER A 3 -74.40 -29.95 62.60
N GLN A 4 -73.06 -30.03 62.68
CA GLN A 4 -72.05 -29.40 61.79
C GLN A 4 -72.15 -27.86 61.51
N PRO A 5 -71.27 -27.26 60.67
CA PRO A 5 -69.82 -27.38 60.54
C PRO A 5 -69.19 -26.08 61.14
N ASN A 6 -68.08 -25.43 60.73
CA ASN A 6 -67.01 -25.70 59.76
C ASN A 6 -65.70 -25.01 60.22
N ALA A 7 -64.56 -25.29 59.57
CA ALA A 7 -63.33 -24.53 59.74
C ALA A 7 -63.38 -23.17 59.00
N LYS A 8 -62.98 -22.08 59.67
CA LYS A 8 -62.73 -20.78 59.01
C LYS A 8 -61.28 -20.70 58.54
N ALA A 9 -60.92 -21.59 57.62
CA ALA A 9 -59.65 -21.52 56.90
C ALA A 9 -59.65 -20.26 56.02
N GLY A 10 -58.93 -19.22 56.44
CA GLY A 10 -58.77 -18.00 55.65
C GLY A 10 -57.94 -18.30 54.41
N MET A 11 -58.61 -18.49 53.27
CA MET A 11 -57.92 -18.66 51.99
C MET A 11 -57.30 -17.33 51.57
N TYR A 12 -55.97 -17.28 51.57
CA TYR A 12 -55.24 -16.26 50.82
C TYR A 12 -55.36 -16.61 49.33
N THR A 13 -56.39 -16.08 48.67
CA THR A 13 -56.47 -16.09 47.20
C THR A 13 -55.39 -15.17 46.65
N LEU A 14 -54.37 -15.77 46.04
CA LEU A 14 -53.26 -15.05 45.42
C LEU A 14 -53.74 -14.40 44.12
N ASN A 15 -53.53 -13.09 43.97
CA ASN A 15 -53.87 -12.33 42.75
C ASN A 15 -52.75 -12.37 41.69
N GLU A 16 -51.75 -13.23 41.89
CA GLU A 16 -50.47 -13.26 41.16
C GLU A 16 -50.66 -13.48 39.65
N ASP A 17 -51.64 -14.29 39.22
CA ASP A 17 -51.99 -14.49 37.80
C ASP A 17 -52.36 -13.19 37.07
N PHE A 18 -53.02 -12.25 37.75
CA PHE A 18 -53.45 -10.98 37.14
C PHE A 18 -52.31 -9.97 37.08
N ASP A 19 -51.38 -10.04 38.05
CA ASP A 19 -50.20 -9.19 38.15
C ASP A 19 -49.12 -9.64 37.15
N MET A 20 -48.80 -10.94 37.11
CA MET A 20 -47.92 -11.55 36.09
C MET A 20 -48.41 -11.25 34.66
N LYS A 21 -49.73 -11.26 34.42
CA LYS A 21 -50.28 -10.92 33.11
C LYS A 21 -50.09 -9.43 32.75
N ALA A 22 -50.12 -8.53 33.72
CA ALA A 22 -49.77 -7.13 33.51
C ALA A 22 -48.25 -6.94 33.29
N GLU A 23 -47.42 -7.71 33.99
CA GLU A 23 -45.96 -7.68 33.83
C GLU A 23 -45.53 -8.20 32.45
N ILE A 24 -46.14 -9.28 31.94
CA ILE A 24 -45.89 -9.80 30.58
C ILE A 24 -46.18 -8.71 29.52
N VAL A 25 -47.34 -8.05 29.59
CA VAL A 25 -47.69 -6.95 28.67
C VAL A 25 -46.72 -5.77 28.78
N ALA A 26 -46.20 -5.48 29.98
CA ALA A 26 -45.16 -4.47 30.18
C ALA A 26 -43.79 -4.90 29.63
N MET A 27 -43.46 -6.20 29.63
CA MET A 27 -42.26 -6.74 28.98
C MET A 27 -42.37 -6.73 27.46
N GLU A 28 -43.52 -7.10 26.89
CA GLU A 28 -43.81 -7.04 25.45
C GLU A 28 -43.62 -5.62 24.92
N ARG A 29 -44.24 -4.61 25.54
CA ARG A 29 -44.07 -3.20 25.14
C ARG A 29 -42.62 -2.71 25.22
N ARG A 30 -41.86 -3.17 26.22
CA ARG A 30 -40.44 -2.82 26.37
C ARG A 30 -39.54 -3.54 25.36
N LEU A 31 -39.95 -4.70 24.85
CA LEU A 31 -39.28 -5.39 23.76
C LEU A 31 -39.49 -4.61 22.44
N GLU A 32 -40.73 -4.20 22.14
CA GLU A 32 -41.05 -3.33 20.99
C GLU A 32 -40.25 -2.01 21.01
N GLU A 33 -40.16 -1.35 22.17
CA GLU A 33 -39.34 -0.13 22.36
C GLU A 33 -37.85 -0.38 22.04
N LEU A 34 -37.29 -1.53 22.46
CA LEU A 34 -35.90 -1.89 22.22
C LEU A 34 -35.63 -2.29 20.77
N GLU A 35 -36.57 -2.97 20.11
CA GLU A 35 -36.47 -3.30 18.69
C GLU A 35 -36.57 -2.03 17.82
N MET A 36 -37.51 -1.14 18.13
CA MET A 36 -37.63 0.17 17.48
C MET A 36 -36.37 1.02 17.67
N TRP A 37 -35.79 1.07 18.88
CA TRP A 37 -34.52 1.76 19.12
C TRP A 37 -33.35 1.14 18.37
N LYS A 38 -33.29 -0.20 18.28
CA LYS A 38 -32.27 -0.93 17.51
C LYS A 38 -32.38 -0.62 16.02
N ILE A 39 -33.59 -0.64 15.46
CA ILE A 39 -33.87 -0.25 14.07
C ILE A 39 -33.46 1.21 13.83
N GLN A 40 -33.93 2.15 14.66
CA GLN A 40 -33.58 3.57 14.55
C GLN A 40 -32.08 3.83 14.67
N LYS A 41 -31.38 3.06 15.51
CA LYS A 41 -29.91 3.14 15.66
C LYS A 41 -29.16 2.60 14.44
N VAL A 42 -29.60 1.49 13.85
CA VAL A 42 -29.02 1.00 12.58
C VAL A 42 -29.30 2.01 11.46
N HIS A 43 -30.55 2.46 11.33
CA HIS A 43 -30.99 3.47 10.37
C HIS A 43 -30.13 4.75 10.47
N THR A 44 -29.97 5.34 11.66
CA THR A 44 -29.13 6.54 11.87
C THR A 44 -27.61 6.31 11.80
N ILE A 45 -27.13 5.06 11.75
CA ILE A 45 -25.73 4.73 11.44
C ILE A 45 -25.51 4.66 9.92
N PHE A 46 -26.49 4.18 9.15
CA PHE A 46 -26.42 4.09 7.69
C PHE A 46 -26.89 5.37 6.96
N GLU A 47 -27.82 6.13 7.54
CA GLU A 47 -28.36 7.38 6.96
C GLU A 47 -27.61 8.64 7.38
N LYS A 48 -26.84 8.62 8.47
CA LYS A 48 -25.79 9.63 8.61
C LYS A 48 -24.87 9.43 7.43
N PRO A 49 -24.73 10.41 6.51
CA PRO A 49 -23.77 10.26 5.44
C PRO A 49 -22.41 10.05 6.11
N VAL A 50 -21.74 8.96 5.74
CA VAL A 50 -20.28 8.88 5.86
C VAL A 50 -19.79 10.22 5.31
N GLN A 51 -19.17 11.05 6.16
CA GLN A 51 -18.79 12.41 5.79
C GLN A 51 -17.94 12.29 4.54
N ALA A 52 -18.53 12.62 3.38
CA ALA A 52 -18.06 12.09 2.11
C ALA A 52 -16.62 12.56 1.93
N ILE A 53 -15.67 11.63 1.99
CA ILE A 53 -14.26 12.00 1.92
C ILE A 53 -14.01 12.37 0.47
N PRO A 54 -13.71 13.64 0.14
CA PRO A 54 -13.55 14.03 -1.24
C PRO A 54 -12.40 13.23 -1.84
N CYS A 55 -12.57 12.78 -3.08
CA CYS A 55 -11.54 12.03 -3.78
C CYS A 55 -10.26 12.86 -3.84
N SER A 56 -9.19 12.39 -3.20
CA SER A 56 -7.92 13.13 -3.06
C SER A 56 -7.23 13.46 -4.38
N ILE A 57 -7.64 12.84 -5.49
CA ILE A 57 -7.08 12.98 -6.83
C ILE A 57 -7.68 14.18 -7.58
N CYS A 58 -8.96 14.49 -7.36
CA CYS A 58 -9.71 15.55 -8.06
C CYS A 58 -10.38 16.56 -7.12
N LEU A 59 -10.36 16.31 -5.81
CA LEU A 59 -11.04 17.07 -4.74
C LEU A 59 -12.57 17.14 -4.87
N SER A 60 -13.20 16.26 -5.65
CA SER A 60 -14.65 16.15 -5.78
C SER A 60 -15.28 15.24 -4.72
N TYR A 61 -16.58 15.43 -4.47
CA TYR A 61 -17.40 14.54 -3.62
C TYR A 61 -18.29 13.60 -4.46
N GLU A 62 -18.03 13.51 -5.77
CA GLU A 62 -18.96 12.90 -6.75
C GLU A 62 -18.78 11.38 -6.89
N HIS A 63 -17.60 10.86 -6.55
CA HIS A 63 -17.22 9.45 -6.71
C HIS A 63 -16.19 9.06 -5.65
N LEU A 64 -16.02 7.76 -5.38
CA LEU A 64 -14.95 7.27 -4.51
C LEU A 64 -13.57 7.41 -5.19
N VAL A 65 -12.48 7.25 -4.44
CA VAL A 65 -11.12 7.30 -5.02
C VAL A 65 -10.93 6.21 -6.08
N GLU A 66 -11.34 4.98 -5.79
CA GLU A 66 -11.26 3.83 -6.71
C GLU A 66 -12.02 4.04 -8.04
N GLU A 67 -13.00 4.95 -8.05
CA GLU A 67 -13.87 5.25 -9.20
C GLU A 67 -13.43 6.50 -9.97
N CYS A 68 -12.31 7.13 -9.59
CA CYS A 68 -11.90 8.41 -10.15
C CYS A 68 -11.52 8.31 -11.64
N PRO A 69 -12.20 9.05 -12.54
CA PRO A 69 -11.95 8.97 -13.99
C PRO A 69 -10.56 9.49 -14.40
N THR A 70 -9.84 10.14 -13.49
CA THR A 70 -8.47 10.63 -13.72
C THR A 70 -7.40 9.55 -13.48
N ILE A 71 -7.71 8.45 -12.77
CA ILE A 71 -6.75 7.37 -12.47
C ILE A 71 -6.13 6.75 -13.73
N PRO A 72 -6.89 6.33 -14.76
CA PRO A 72 -6.31 5.73 -15.96
C PRO A 72 -5.35 6.67 -16.70
N ALA A 73 -5.65 7.98 -16.71
CA ALA A 73 -4.80 8.99 -17.31
C ALA A 73 -3.51 9.21 -16.50
N GLN A 74 -3.57 9.21 -15.17
CA GLN A 74 -2.38 9.31 -14.33
C GLN A 74 -1.49 8.06 -14.42
N ALA A 75 -2.09 6.87 -14.46
CA ALA A 75 -1.38 5.61 -14.68
C ALA A 75 -0.64 5.61 -16.03
N SER A 76 -1.33 5.92 -17.13
CA SER A 76 -0.73 5.96 -18.46
C SER A 76 0.39 7.00 -18.60
N ASN A 77 0.24 8.18 -17.97
CA ASN A 77 1.31 9.19 -17.91
C ASN A 77 2.54 8.68 -17.12
N LEU A 78 2.32 7.96 -16.02
CA LEU A 78 3.40 7.37 -15.22
C LEU A 78 4.12 6.24 -15.97
N GLU A 79 3.38 5.35 -16.63
CA GLU A 79 3.93 4.30 -17.50
C GLU A 79 4.81 4.90 -18.61
N GLN A 80 4.32 5.93 -19.30
CA GLN A 80 5.07 6.62 -20.35
C GLN A 80 6.32 7.32 -19.81
N ALA A 81 6.26 7.90 -18.61
CA ALA A 81 7.41 8.49 -17.93
C ALA A 81 8.46 7.42 -17.56
N ILE A 82 8.03 6.26 -17.04
CA ILE A 82 8.90 5.11 -16.74
C ILE A 82 9.60 4.61 -18.01
N VAL A 83 8.85 4.38 -19.10
CA VAL A 83 9.41 3.94 -20.40
C VAL A 83 10.46 4.94 -20.93
N ASN A 84 10.18 6.24 -20.83
CA ASN A 84 11.12 7.28 -21.24
C ASN A 84 12.41 7.27 -20.38
N LEU A 85 12.29 7.12 -19.07
CA LEU A 85 13.43 7.02 -18.16
C LEU A 85 14.25 5.74 -18.40
N THR A 86 13.60 4.59 -18.60
CA THR A 86 14.26 3.32 -18.96
C THR A 86 15.06 3.46 -20.26
N LYS A 87 14.51 4.16 -21.27
CA LYS A 87 15.24 4.44 -22.51
C LYS A 87 16.48 5.30 -22.26
N VAL A 88 16.33 6.43 -21.56
CA VAL A 88 17.45 7.35 -21.28
C VAL A 88 18.58 6.66 -20.49
N VAL A 89 18.23 5.80 -19.53
CA VAL A 89 19.21 4.99 -18.78
C VAL A 89 19.89 3.96 -19.70
N GLY A 90 19.15 3.31 -20.60
CA GLY A 90 19.71 2.38 -21.59
C GLY A 90 20.69 3.06 -22.55
N ASP A 91 20.29 4.20 -23.12
CA ASP A 91 21.13 5.02 -24.02
C ASP A 91 22.41 5.49 -23.30
N PHE A 92 22.30 5.91 -22.03
CA PHE A 92 23.46 6.28 -21.20
C PHE A 92 24.41 5.12 -20.93
N VAL A 93 23.91 3.94 -20.55
CA VAL A 93 24.73 2.74 -20.30
C VAL A 93 25.43 2.27 -21.57
N ALA A 94 24.77 2.36 -22.73
CA ALA A 94 25.38 2.06 -24.03
C ALA A 94 26.54 3.03 -24.36
N ALA A 95 26.34 4.33 -24.15
CA ALA A 95 27.38 5.34 -24.34
C ALA A 95 28.57 5.15 -23.37
N GLN A 96 28.29 4.90 -22.08
CA GLN A 96 29.31 4.62 -21.07
C GLN A 96 30.14 3.38 -21.43
N LYS A 97 29.50 2.31 -21.93
CA LYS A 97 30.22 1.12 -22.40
C LYS A 97 31.14 1.45 -23.58
N SER A 98 30.65 2.19 -24.57
CA SER A 98 31.44 2.61 -25.75
C SER A 98 32.70 3.39 -25.33
N ILE A 99 32.55 4.34 -24.40
CA ILE A 99 33.66 5.14 -23.85
C ILE A 99 34.66 4.25 -23.10
N ASN A 100 34.17 3.31 -22.28
CA ASN A 100 35.04 2.37 -21.55
C ASN A 100 35.82 1.44 -22.49
N ASP A 101 35.20 0.92 -23.55
CA ASP A 101 35.87 0.04 -24.51
C ASP A 101 36.88 0.82 -25.39
N GLN A 102 36.57 2.07 -25.78
CA GLN A 102 37.54 2.98 -26.40
C GLN A 102 38.76 3.23 -25.49
N PHE A 103 38.54 3.63 -24.23
CA PHE A 103 39.62 3.90 -23.29
C PHE A 103 40.48 2.66 -23.03
N ARG A 104 39.90 1.46 -23.00
CA ARG A 104 40.64 0.19 -22.90
C ARG A 104 41.50 -0.07 -24.14
N GLN A 105 41.02 0.27 -25.33
CA GLN A 105 41.79 0.16 -26.58
C GLN A 105 42.97 1.14 -26.61
N GLU A 106 42.74 2.41 -26.27
CA GLU A 106 43.78 3.46 -26.20
C GLU A 106 44.88 3.08 -25.18
N ASN A 107 44.50 2.59 -24.01
CA ASN A 107 45.45 2.08 -23.01
C ASN A 107 46.30 0.90 -23.53
N ALA A 108 45.73 0.01 -24.34
CA ALA A 108 46.47 -1.09 -24.94
C ALA A 108 47.48 -0.60 -26.00
N GLN A 109 47.07 0.36 -26.83
CA GLN A 109 47.93 1.00 -27.83
C GLN A 109 49.09 1.75 -27.18
N ILE A 110 48.83 2.58 -26.16
CA ILE A 110 49.86 3.32 -25.41
C ILE A 110 50.87 2.37 -24.76
N ARG A 111 50.42 1.26 -24.16
CA ARG A 111 51.32 0.23 -23.58
C ARG A 111 52.21 -0.42 -24.64
N GLN A 112 51.68 -0.69 -25.84
CA GLN A 112 52.46 -1.22 -26.96
C GLN A 112 53.45 -0.17 -27.51
N GLU A 113 53.09 1.11 -27.52
CA GLU A 113 53.97 2.19 -27.97
C GLU A 113 55.13 2.43 -26.99
N ILE A 114 54.87 2.37 -25.68
CA ILE A 114 55.89 2.42 -24.62
C ILE A 114 56.88 1.26 -24.78
N ALA A 115 56.41 0.01 -24.80
CA ALA A 115 57.29 -1.16 -24.95
C ALA A 115 58.11 -1.16 -26.26
N ASN A 116 57.62 -0.50 -27.32
CA ASN A 116 58.37 -0.30 -28.56
C ASN A 116 59.36 0.88 -28.51
N ARG A 117 59.17 1.87 -27.62
CA ARG A 117 60.20 2.87 -27.30
C ARG A 117 61.28 2.27 -26.43
N ASP A 118 60.91 1.56 -25.37
CA ASP A 118 61.83 0.94 -24.40
C ASP A 118 62.85 0.06 -25.12
N ARG A 119 62.37 -0.90 -25.91
CA ARG A 119 63.23 -1.77 -26.74
C ARG A 119 64.14 -0.99 -27.71
N LYS A 120 63.70 0.14 -28.27
CA LYS A 120 64.55 0.98 -29.13
C LYS A 120 65.61 1.78 -28.35
N MET A 121 65.32 2.13 -27.10
CA MET A 121 66.30 2.73 -26.20
C MET A 121 67.33 1.67 -25.78
N ASP A 122 66.91 0.44 -25.49
CA ASP A 122 67.81 -0.70 -25.24
C ASP A 122 68.71 -0.99 -26.45
N GLU A 123 68.13 -1.11 -27.66
CA GLU A 123 68.84 -1.31 -28.92
C GLU A 123 69.90 -0.21 -29.15
N MET A 124 69.57 1.06 -28.90
CA MET A 124 70.48 2.20 -29.04
C MET A 124 71.54 2.26 -27.93
N GLN A 125 71.19 1.93 -26.68
CA GLN A 125 72.12 1.92 -25.56
C GLN A 125 73.18 0.82 -25.75
N ASN A 126 72.81 -0.34 -26.28
CA ASN A 126 73.74 -1.42 -26.59
C ASN A 126 74.72 -1.04 -27.71
N ASP A 127 74.25 -0.43 -28.80
CA ASP A 127 75.08 0.12 -29.90
C ASP A 127 76.06 1.20 -29.41
N LEU A 128 75.66 2.04 -28.46
CA LEU A 128 76.54 3.03 -27.82
C LEU A 128 77.55 2.39 -26.87
N SER A 129 77.17 1.37 -26.09
CA SER A 129 78.10 0.62 -25.23
C SER A 129 79.17 -0.10 -26.06
N GLU A 130 78.79 -0.80 -27.13
CA GLU A 130 79.73 -1.48 -28.03
C GLU A 130 80.73 -0.49 -28.65
N LYS A 131 80.28 0.72 -29.01
CA LYS A 131 81.17 1.78 -29.52
C LYS A 131 82.12 2.35 -28.47
N ILE A 132 81.78 2.28 -27.19
CA ILE A 132 82.66 2.72 -26.09
C ILE A 132 83.68 1.62 -25.74
N GLU A 133 83.31 0.35 -25.81
CA GLU A 133 84.21 -0.79 -25.55
C GLU A 133 85.28 -1.00 -26.65
N ASN A 134 85.09 -0.39 -27.83
CA ASN A 134 86.01 -0.46 -28.97
C ASN A 134 86.93 0.78 -29.16
N LEU A 135 87.09 1.63 -28.13
CA LEU A 135 87.90 2.86 -28.15
C LEU A 135 89.17 2.79 -27.26
#